data_AF-A0AAU2FR70-F1
#
_entry.id   AF-A0AAU2FR70-F1
#
_cell.length_a   1.000
_cell.length_b   1.000
_cell.length_c   1.000
_cell.angle_alpha   90.00
_cell.angle_beta   90.00
_cell.angle_gamma   90.00
#
_symmetry.space_group_name_H-M   'P 1'
#
loop_
_entity.id
_entity.type
_entity.pdbx_description
1 polymer ?
#
loop_
_entity_poly.entity_id
_entity_poly.type
_entity_poly.pdbx_seq_one_letter_code
_entity_poly.pdbx_strand_id
1 'polypeptide(L)'
;MTNPTRVASVAELENVFQQELATDLWAAAETAFALATRSRALGDWNKSREWAKQCLTLLAGFPDETEGDVATKRVSVGGVPLPNYLHEGVLRDRFGDID
;
A
#
# COMPACT_ATOMS: atom_id res chain seq x y z
N MET A 1 25.27 -15.98 -4.66
CA MET A 1 24.42 -15.29 -5.65
C MET A 1 23.12 -14.92 -4.94
N THR A 2 22.97 -13.67 -4.53
CA THR A 2 21.69 -13.17 -4.00
C THR A 2 20.76 -13.00 -5.19
N ASN A 3 19.72 -13.84 -5.30
CA ASN A 3 18.64 -13.61 -6.26
C ASN A 3 18.14 -12.18 -6.05
N PRO A 4 18.07 -11.31 -7.08
CA PRO A 4 17.35 -10.07 -6.94
C PRO A 4 15.91 -10.44 -6.62
N THR A 5 15.44 -10.10 -5.43
CA THR A 5 14.05 -10.31 -5.02
C THR A 5 13.18 -9.64 -6.06
N ARG A 6 12.55 -10.43 -6.93
CA ARG A 6 11.71 -9.91 -8.02
C ARG A 6 10.59 -9.10 -7.39
N VAL A 7 10.50 -7.83 -7.76
CA VAL A 7 9.36 -6.99 -7.41
C VAL A 7 8.25 -7.22 -8.42
N ALA A 8 7.06 -7.51 -7.95
CA ALA A 8 5.86 -7.71 -8.75
C ALA A 8 5.58 -6.51 -9.65
N SER A 9 4.95 -6.79 -10.78
CA SER A 9 4.45 -5.77 -11.70
C SER A 9 3.22 -5.08 -11.10
N VAL A 10 2.91 -3.87 -11.58
CA VAL A 10 1.70 -3.15 -11.15
C VAL A 10 0.45 -4.00 -11.40
N ALA A 11 0.32 -4.61 -12.57
CA ALA A 11 -0.79 -5.51 -12.89
C ALA A 11 -0.89 -6.75 -11.97
N GLU A 12 0.25 -7.29 -11.53
CA GLU A 12 0.26 -8.42 -10.58
C GLU A 12 -0.28 -7.98 -9.21
N LEU A 13 0.15 -6.80 -8.75
CA LEU A 13 -0.33 -6.20 -7.50
C LEU A 13 -1.81 -5.78 -7.58
N GLU A 14 -2.27 -5.28 -8.72
CA GLU A 14 -3.69 -4.93 -8.95
C GLU A 14 -4.59 -6.16 -8.85
N ASN A 15 -4.17 -7.29 -9.42
CA ASN A 15 -4.92 -8.54 -9.29
C ASN A 15 -5.02 -9.00 -7.84
N VAL A 16 -3.94 -8.91 -7.07
CA VAL A 16 -3.94 -9.22 -5.62
C VAL A 16 -4.87 -8.27 -4.88
N PHE A 17 -4.79 -6.96 -5.18
CA PHE A 17 -5.65 -5.95 -4.58
C PHE A 17 -7.14 -6.24 -4.81
N GLN A 18 -7.55 -6.62 -6.03
CA GLN A 18 -8.95 -6.95 -6.32
C GLN A 18 -9.45 -8.18 -5.55
N GLN A 19 -8.59 -9.18 -5.32
CA GLN A 19 -8.93 -10.35 -4.52
C GLN A 19 -9.06 -9.99 -3.04
N GLU A 20 -8.15 -9.17 -2.52
CA GLU A 20 -8.14 -8.74 -1.12
C GLU A 20 -9.31 -7.80 -0.82
N LEU A 21 -9.71 -6.93 -1.75
CA LEU A 21 -10.89 -6.08 -1.59
C LEU A 21 -12.16 -6.88 -1.23
N ALA A 22 -12.28 -8.11 -1.71
CA ALA A 22 -13.43 -8.97 -1.43
C ALA A 22 -13.28 -9.82 -0.16
N THR A 23 -12.08 -9.93 0.40
CA THR A 23 -11.76 -10.94 1.43
C THR A 23 -11.14 -10.36 2.69
N ASP A 24 -10.24 -9.38 2.57
CA ASP A 24 -9.55 -8.72 3.67
C ASP A 24 -9.20 -7.27 3.26
N LEU A 25 -10.00 -6.32 3.76
CA LEU A 25 -9.82 -4.89 3.47
C LEU A 25 -8.52 -4.31 4.02
N TRP A 26 -8.00 -4.86 5.12
CA TRP A 26 -6.70 -4.42 5.66
C TRP A 26 -5.59 -4.87 4.72
N ALA A 27 -5.69 -6.11 4.25
CA ALA A 27 -4.76 -6.61 3.27
C ALA A 27 -4.80 -5.77 1.97
N ALA A 28 -6.00 -5.40 1.52
CA ALA A 28 -6.17 -4.51 0.37
C ALA A 28 -5.52 -3.13 0.59
N ALA A 29 -5.61 -2.56 1.80
CA ALA A 29 -4.97 -1.29 2.13
C ALA A 29 -3.44 -1.37 2.04
N GLU A 30 -2.84 -2.44 2.56
CA GLU A 30 -1.40 -2.70 2.45
C GLU A 30 -0.96 -2.86 0.98
N THR A 31 -1.76 -3.56 0.17
CA THR A 31 -1.48 -3.72 -1.26
C THR A 31 -1.66 -2.41 -2.03
N ALA A 32 -2.62 -1.57 -1.66
CA ALA A 32 -2.77 -0.22 -2.23
C ALA A 32 -1.55 0.65 -1.93
N PHE A 33 -0.98 0.57 -0.72
CA PHE A 33 0.29 1.24 -0.40
C PHE A 33 1.45 0.72 -1.28
N ALA A 34 1.53 -0.59 -1.47
CA ALA A 34 2.55 -1.21 -2.32
C ALA A 34 2.40 -0.77 -3.78
N LEU A 35 1.17 -0.68 -4.30
CA LEU A 35 0.85 -0.16 -5.63
C LEU A 35 1.27 1.31 -5.78
N ALA A 36 0.95 2.15 -4.79
CA ALA A 36 1.34 3.56 -4.79
C ALA A 36 2.88 3.72 -4.86
N THR A 37 3.60 2.94 -4.06
CA THR A 37 5.07 2.91 -4.04
C THR A 37 5.64 2.42 -5.37
N ARG A 38 5.06 1.36 -5.94
CA ARG A 38 5.51 0.76 -7.20
C ARG A 38 5.29 1.70 -8.38
N SER A 39 4.12 2.32 -8.50
CA SER A 39 3.82 3.31 -9.53
C SER A 39 4.77 4.50 -9.46
N ARG A 40 5.06 5.01 -8.25
CA ARG A 40 6.04 6.07 -8.05
C ARG A 40 7.43 5.68 -8.52
N ALA A 41 7.89 4.47 -8.19
CA ALA A 41 9.20 3.96 -8.59
C ALA A 41 9.33 3.81 -10.11
N LEU A 42 8.21 3.62 -10.82
CA LEU A 42 8.14 3.59 -12.28
C LEU A 42 7.97 4.98 -12.91
N GLY A 43 7.89 6.04 -12.11
CA GLY A 43 7.71 7.42 -12.55
C GLY A 43 6.26 7.83 -12.82
N ASP A 44 5.28 6.95 -12.54
CA ASP A 44 3.86 7.25 -12.70
C ASP A 44 3.30 7.89 -11.42
N TRP A 45 3.50 9.21 -11.33
CA TRP A 45 3.08 10.02 -10.18
C TRP A 45 1.56 10.11 -10.03
N ASN A 46 0.83 10.15 -11.15
CA ASN A 46 -0.63 10.21 -11.13
C ASN A 46 -1.18 8.92 -10.54
N LYS A 47 -0.73 7.76 -11.06
CA LYS A 47 -1.19 6.46 -10.58
C LYS A 47 -0.76 6.21 -9.14
N SER A 48 0.44 6.66 -8.76
CA SER A 48 0.89 6.62 -7.37
C SER A 48 -0.08 7.32 -6.42
N ARG A 49 -0.52 8.53 -6.78
CA ARG A 49 -1.48 9.30 -5.98
C ARG A 49 -2.86 8.64 -5.93
N GLU A 50 -3.36 8.12 -7.04
CA GLU A 50 -4.63 7.38 -7.07
C GLU A 50 -4.63 6.22 -6.06
N TRP A 51 -3.55 5.43 -6.05
CA TRP A 51 -3.41 4.31 -5.12
C TRP A 51 -3.26 4.77 -3.66
N ALA A 52 -2.57 5.88 -3.43
CA ALA A 52 -2.47 6.45 -2.09
C ALA A 52 -3.84 6.93 -1.57
N LYS A 53 -4.66 7.58 -2.41
CA LYS A 53 -6.05 7.95 -2.07
C LYS A 53 -6.92 6.73 -1.80
N GLN A 54 -6.76 5.68 -2.59
CA GLN A 54 -7.48 4.43 -2.40
C GLN A 54 -7.09 3.75 -1.07
N CYS A 55 -5.81 3.75 -0.74
CA CYS A 55 -5.32 3.25 0.55
C CYS A 55 -5.93 4.05 1.72
N LEU A 56 -5.94 5.39 1.64
CA LEU A 56 -6.56 6.23 2.67
C LEU A 56 -8.06 5.95 2.84
N THR A 57 -8.79 5.80 1.72
CA THR A 57 -10.22 5.45 1.73
C THR A 57 -10.47 4.13 2.46
N LEU A 58 -9.60 3.13 2.27
CA LEU A 58 -9.72 1.84 2.95
C LEU A 58 -9.42 1.95 4.44
N LEU A 59 -8.38 2.71 4.81
CA LEU A 59 -7.99 2.93 6.20
C LEU A 59 -9.07 3.67 7.01
N ALA A 60 -9.86 4.54 6.38
CA ALA A 60 -10.98 5.22 7.03
C ALA A 60 -12.05 4.26 7.59
N GLY A 61 -12.03 2.99 7.19
CA GLY A 61 -12.91 1.94 7.75
C GLY A 61 -12.34 1.21 8.97
N PHE A 62 -11.11 1.52 9.40
CA PHE A 62 -10.42 0.87 10.52
C PHE A 62 -10.21 1.84 11.68
N PRO A 63 -10.13 1.35 12.93
CA PRO A 63 -9.70 2.17 14.05
C PRO A 63 -8.26 2.65 13.85
N ASP A 64 -7.92 3.81 14.41
CA ASP A 64 -6.57 4.40 14.38
C ASP A 64 -6.09 4.89 15.76
N GLU A 65 -6.75 4.42 16.84
CA GLU A 65 -6.54 4.91 18.21
C GLU A 65 -5.25 4.37 18.85
N THR A 66 -4.81 3.18 18.45
CA THR A 66 -3.62 2.53 19.01
C THR A 66 -2.60 2.15 17.95
N GLU A 67 -1.34 2.01 18.35
CA GLU A 67 -0.27 1.53 17.46
C GLU A 67 -0.57 0.16 16.84
N GLY A 68 -1.31 -0.70 17.55
CA GLY A 68 -1.70 -2.01 17.06
C GLY A 68 -2.75 -1.95 15.96
N ASP A 69 -3.62 -0.94 15.96
CA ASP A 69 -4.67 -0.78 14.97
C ASP A 69 -4.11 -0.40 13.59
N VAL A 70 -3.02 0.37 13.60
CA VAL A 70 -2.34 0.85 12.39
C VAL A 70 -1.14 -0.02 11.99
N ALA A 71 -0.81 -1.07 12.74
CA ALA A 71 0.34 -1.92 12.46
C ALA A 71 0.13 -2.77 11.21
N THR A 72 1.09 -2.74 10.28
CA THR A 72 1.05 -3.65 9.13
C THR A 72 1.24 -5.09 9.58
N LYS A 73 0.44 -6.00 9.01
CA LYS A 73 0.50 -7.44 9.25
C LYS A 73 1.56 -8.13 8.38
N ARG A 74 2.01 -7.45 7.32
CA ARG A 74 2.99 -7.97 6.35
C ARG A 74 4.22 -7.08 6.29
N VAL A 75 5.37 -7.69 6.02
CA VAL A 75 6.64 -6.96 5.83
C VAL A 75 6.77 -6.42 4.39
N SER A 76 6.18 -7.11 3.42
CA SER A 76 6.21 -6.71 2.01
C SER A 76 5.04 -7.30 1.24
N VAL A 77 4.60 -6.63 0.18
CA VAL A 77 3.62 -7.14 -0.78
C VAL A 77 4.25 -7.15 -2.17
N GLY A 78 4.32 -8.33 -2.80
CA GLY A 78 4.95 -8.49 -4.11
C GLY A 78 6.41 -7.97 -4.16
N GLY A 79 7.15 -8.08 -3.06
CA GLY A 79 8.51 -7.56 -2.95
C GLY A 79 8.64 -6.05 -2.70
N VAL A 80 7.52 -5.32 -2.59
CA VAL A 80 7.51 -3.92 -2.16
C VAL A 80 7.48 -3.87 -0.63
N PRO A 81 8.47 -3.24 0.03
CA PRO A 81 8.50 -3.16 1.49
C PRO A 81 7.36 -2.28 2.01
N LEU A 82 6.75 -2.72 3.10
CA LEU A 82 5.72 -1.96 3.81
C LEU A 82 6.34 -1.18 4.99
N PRO A 83 5.75 -0.05 5.39
CA PRO A 83 6.09 0.61 6.65
C PRO A 83 5.62 -0.27 7.82
N ASN A 84 6.19 -0.10 9.01
CA ASN A 84 5.71 -0.83 10.20
C ASN A 84 4.28 -0.43 10.60
N TYR A 85 3.91 0.82 10.32
CA TYR A 85 2.61 1.40 10.59
C TYR A 85 2.03 2.03 9.33
N LEU A 86 0.74 1.81 9.09
CA LEU A 86 0.00 2.28 7.93
C LEU A 86 -1.20 3.11 8.39
N HIS A 87 -1.04 4.43 8.28
CA HIS A 87 -2.05 5.43 8.62
C HIS A 87 -1.83 6.69 7.77
N GLU A 88 -2.80 7.61 7.78
CA GLU A 88 -2.79 8.81 6.94
C GLU A 88 -1.47 9.59 6.99
N GLY A 89 -0.92 9.81 8.19
CA GLY A 89 0.35 10.52 8.38
C GLY A 89 1.52 9.89 7.61
N VAL A 90 1.61 8.56 7.57
CA VAL A 90 2.63 7.85 6.79
C VAL A 90 2.39 8.00 5.29
N LEU A 91 1.13 7.97 4.83
CA LEU A 91 0.84 8.19 3.43
C LEU A 91 1.21 9.62 3.00
N ARG A 92 0.89 10.63 3.81
CA ARG A 92 1.22 12.04 3.52
C ARG A 92 2.74 12.28 3.51
N ASP A 93 3.47 11.70 4.45
CA ASP A 93 4.94 11.77 4.47
C ASP A 93 5.55 11.14 3.21
N ARG A 94 5.03 9.99 2.80
CA ARG A 94 5.57 9.26 1.63
C ARG A 94 5.16 9.89 0.32
N PHE A 95 3.89 10.18 0.11
CA PHE A 95 3.33 10.55 -1.20
C PHE A 95 3.04 12.05 -1.36
N GLY A 96 3.24 12.83 -0.30
CA GLY A 96 2.91 14.25 -0.24
C GLY A 96 1.43 14.47 0.05
N ASP A 97 0.95 15.67 -0.25
CA ASP A 97 -0.46 15.99 -0.08
C ASP A 97 -1.34 15.19 -1.07
N ILE A 98 -2.34 14.50 -0.53
CA ILE A 98 -3.18 13.52 -1.24
C ILE A 98 -4.64 13.98 -1.34
N ASP A 99 -4.88 15.28 -1.12
CA ASP A 99 -6.19 15.93 -1.24
C ASP A 99 -6.77 15.82 -2.67
#